data_AF-A0A7J2IZH4-F1
#
_entry.id   AF-A0A7J2IZH4-F1
#
_cell.length_a   1.000
_cell.length_b   1.000
_cell.length_c   1.000
_cell.angle_alpha   90.00
_cell.angle_beta   90.00
_cell.angle_gamma   90.00
#
_symmetry.space_group_name_H-M   'P 1'
#
loop_
_entity.id
_entity.type
_entity.pdbx_description
1 polymer ?
#
loop_
_entity_poly.entity_id
_entity_poly.type
_entity_poly.pdbx_seq_one_letter_code
_entity_poly.pdbx_strand_id
1 'polypeptide(L)'
;MLKEALFYEKLKNKLVKCKLCPRGCVIKPNGYGNCNVRKNVDGKLYSMVYAKPVSIAFDPVEKKPLFHFLPGERALSIATVGCNFHCVYCQNWEISQAKPTEVPFSLVYPEEIVKKAKIHECKIISYTYTEPTVFYEYML
;
A
#
# COMPACT_ATOMS: atom_id res chain seq x y z
N MET A 1 -5.59 13.75 2.00
CA MET A 1 -7.00 13.62 1.55
C MET A 1 -7.40 12.15 1.56
N LEU A 2 -8.69 11.85 1.72
CA LEU A 2 -9.21 10.48 1.58
C LEU A 2 -9.32 10.14 0.09
N LYS A 3 -8.85 8.97 -0.32
CA LYS A 3 -8.98 8.47 -1.70
C LYS A 3 -10.02 7.36 -1.72
N GLU A 4 -11.09 7.53 -2.49
CA GLU A 4 -12.09 6.48 -2.67
C GLU A 4 -11.44 5.27 -3.36
N ALA A 5 -11.77 4.07 -2.90
CA ALA A 5 -11.23 2.84 -3.43
C ALA A 5 -11.88 2.48 -4.77
N LEU A 6 -11.12 1.88 -5.68
CA LEU A 6 -11.62 1.58 -7.03
C LEU A 6 -12.39 0.25 -7.13
N PHE A 7 -12.07 -0.73 -6.27
CA PHE A 7 -12.57 -2.11 -6.41
C PHE A 7 -13.43 -2.53 -5.23
N TYR A 8 -14.71 -2.11 -5.24
CA TYR A 8 -15.68 -2.54 -4.25
C TYR A 8 -17.11 -2.51 -4.79
N GLU A 9 -18.00 -3.27 -4.13
CA GLU A 9 -19.44 -3.22 -4.37
C GLU A 9 -20.15 -2.65 -3.14
N LYS A 10 -21.17 -1.83 -3.39
CA LYS A 10 -22.09 -1.39 -2.34
C LYS A 10 -23.14 -2.47 -2.12
N LEU A 11 -23.41 -2.78 -0.86
CA LEU A 11 -24.42 -3.74 -0.43
C LEU A 11 -25.53 -3.03 0.38
N LYS A 12 -26.55 -3.77 0.81
CA LYS A 12 -27.61 -3.27 1.69
C LYS A 12 -27.02 -2.79 3.03
N ASN A 13 -27.74 -1.91 3.73
CA ASN A 13 -27.38 -1.40 5.07
C ASN A 13 -26.00 -0.72 5.12
N LYS A 14 -25.59 -0.04 4.04
CA LYS A 14 -24.29 0.65 3.91
C LYS A 14 -23.08 -0.29 4.09
N LEU A 15 -23.27 -1.59 3.94
CA LEU A 15 -22.17 -2.56 3.85
C LEU A 15 -21.45 -2.38 2.51
N VAL A 16 -20.16 -2.73 2.48
CA VAL A 16 -19.39 -2.78 1.23
C VAL A 16 -18.64 -4.10 1.12
N LYS A 17 -18.56 -4.67 -0.08
CA LYS A 17 -17.71 -5.83 -0.38
C LYS A 17 -16.46 -5.35 -1.11
N CYS A 18 -15.30 -5.43 -0.46
CA CYS A 18 -14.02 -5.14 -1.08
C CYS A 18 -13.66 -6.25 -2.07
N LYS A 19 -13.30 -5.89 -3.30
CA LYS A 19 -12.90 -6.80 -4.38
C LYS A 19 -11.42 -6.67 -4.78
N LEU A 20 -10.65 -5.88 -4.05
CA LEU A 20 -9.28 -5.53 -4.40
C LEU A 20 -8.30 -6.71 -4.31
N CYS A 21 -8.53 -7.63 -3.38
CA CYS A 21 -7.69 -8.82 -3.21
C CYS A 21 -8.56 -10.05 -2.88
N PRO A 22 -8.00 -11.27 -2.93
CA PRO A 22 -8.76 -12.51 -2.74
C PRO A 22 -9.49 -12.65 -1.39
N ARG A 23 -9.16 -11.82 -0.38
CA ARG A 23 -9.86 -11.83 0.92
C ARG A 23 -11.35 -11.49 0.83
N GLY A 24 -11.76 -10.70 -0.17
CA GLY A 24 -13.18 -10.45 -0.43
C GLY A 24 -13.98 -9.84 0.75
N CYS A 25 -13.35 -9.03 1.60
CA CYS A 25 -13.93 -8.61 2.89
C CYS A 25 -15.27 -7.89 2.72
N VAL A 26 -16.27 -8.27 3.54
CA VAL A 26 -17.51 -7.52 3.72
C VAL A 26 -17.35 -6.60 4.94
N ILE A 27 -17.38 -5.29 4.72
CA ILE A 27 -16.98 -4.28 5.71
C ILE A 27 -18.20 -3.47 6.14
N LYS A 28 -18.46 -3.47 7.45
CA LYS A 28 -19.53 -2.68 8.08
C LYS A 28 -19.23 -1.18 8.02
N PRO A 29 -20.24 -0.29 8.08
CA PRO A 29 -20.00 1.15 8.23
C PRO A 29 -19.02 1.44 9.36
N ASN A 30 -18.06 2.34 9.11
CA ASN A 30 -16.94 2.68 10.00
C ASN A 30 -15.94 1.54 10.29
N GLY A 31 -16.16 0.36 9.74
CA GLY A 31 -15.26 -0.78 9.85
C GLY A 31 -14.08 -0.72 8.89
N TYR A 32 -13.13 -1.63 9.11
CA TYR A 32 -11.95 -1.83 8.29
C TYR A 32 -11.95 -3.23 7.67
N GLY A 33 -11.31 -3.35 6.50
CA GLY A 33 -10.95 -4.64 5.93
C GLY A 33 -9.82 -5.30 6.72
N ASN A 34 -9.59 -6.58 6.43
CA ASN A 34 -8.55 -7.40 7.07
C ASN A 34 -7.13 -6.77 7.01
N CYS A 35 -6.86 -5.95 5.99
CA CYS A 35 -5.57 -5.28 5.82
C CYS A 35 -5.41 -3.98 6.63
N ASN A 36 -6.38 -3.62 7.48
CA ASN A 36 -6.38 -2.40 8.30
C ASN A 36 -6.41 -1.05 7.56
N VAL A 37 -6.31 -1.03 6.22
CA VAL A 37 -6.17 0.21 5.43
C VAL A 37 -7.36 0.52 4.53
N ARG A 38 -8.33 -0.39 4.45
CA ARG A 38 -9.57 -0.21 3.67
C ARG A 38 -10.70 0.10 4.62
N LYS A 39 -11.17 1.33 4.64
CA LYS A 39 -12.21 1.78 5.58
C LYS A 39 -13.52 2.04 4.87
N ASN A 40 -14.61 1.49 5.38
CA ASN A 40 -15.94 1.87 4.93
C ASN A 40 -16.37 3.15 5.65
N VAL A 41 -16.60 4.22 4.91
CA VAL A 41 -17.16 5.47 5.41
C VAL A 41 -18.50 5.68 4.70
N ASP A 42 -19.58 5.53 5.46
CA ASP A 42 -20.96 5.75 5.01
C ASP A 42 -21.36 4.99 3.73
N GLY A 43 -20.93 3.72 3.59
CA GLY A 43 -21.25 2.89 2.43
C GLY A 43 -20.35 3.14 1.21
N LYS A 44 -19.26 3.89 1.37
CA LYS A 44 -18.19 4.04 0.39
C LYS A 44 -16.88 3.53 0.98
N LEU A 45 -16.11 2.80 0.17
CA LEU A 45 -14.81 2.28 0.62
C LEU A 45 -13.70 3.28 0.29
N TYR A 46 -12.81 3.54 1.24
CA TYR A 46 -11.69 4.45 1.09
C TYR A 46 -10.36 3.75 1.39
N SER A 47 -9.31 4.16 0.67
CA SER A 47 -7.92 3.86 1.02
C SER A 47 -7.44 4.87 2.06
N MET A 48 -6.99 4.37 3.21
CA MET A 48 -6.52 5.20 4.32
C MET A 48 -5.04 5.60 4.18
N VAL A 49 -4.35 5.02 3.20
CA VAL A 49 -2.89 5.10 3.00
C VAL A 49 -2.47 5.77 1.69
N TYR A 50 -3.41 6.34 0.94
CA TYR A 50 -3.08 7.10 -0.27
C TYR A 50 -2.17 8.29 0.05
N ALA A 51 -1.03 8.38 -0.67
CA ALA A 51 0.01 9.38 -0.46
C ALA A 51 0.64 9.38 0.95
N LYS A 52 0.58 8.25 1.67
CA LYS A 52 1.11 8.11 3.03
C LYS A 52 2.09 6.92 3.14
N PRO A 53 3.22 6.97 2.43
CA PRO A 53 4.27 5.97 2.62
C PRO A 53 4.83 6.02 4.04
N VAL A 54 5.09 4.84 4.59
CA VAL A 54 5.81 4.65 5.85
C VAL A 54 7.28 4.29 5.62
N SER A 55 7.63 3.94 4.38
CA SER A 55 9.00 3.67 3.97
C SER A 55 9.23 4.12 2.53
N ILE A 56 10.34 4.82 2.32
CA ILE A 56 10.91 5.12 1.01
C ILE A 56 12.41 4.84 1.13
N ALA A 57 12.94 3.97 0.28
CA ALA A 57 14.35 3.61 0.27
C ALA A 57 14.91 3.60 -1.16
N PHE A 58 16.21 3.81 -1.32
CA PHE A 58 16.90 3.83 -2.62
C PHE A 58 17.98 2.75 -2.61
N ASP A 59 17.57 1.52 -2.90
CA ASP A 59 18.41 0.32 -2.78
C ASP A 59 18.86 -0.18 -4.16
N PRO A 60 19.99 -0.90 -4.26
CA PRO A 60 20.37 -1.60 -5.49
C PRO A 60 19.34 -2.70 -5.84
N VAL A 61 19.19 -3.00 -7.13
CA VAL A 61 18.24 -4.02 -7.60
C VAL A 61 18.55 -5.41 -7.01
N GLU A 62 19.81 -5.71 -6.70
CA GLU A 62 20.26 -6.97 -6.11
C GLU A 62 19.68 -7.25 -4.71
N LYS A 63 19.19 -6.22 -4.01
CA LYS A 63 18.45 -6.40 -2.75
C LYS A 63 17.05 -7.00 -2.98
N LYS A 64 16.55 -6.94 -4.22
CA LYS A 64 15.28 -7.54 -4.66
C LYS A 64 15.55 -8.98 -5.13
N PRO A 65 14.53 -9.86 -5.19
CA PRO A 65 14.68 -11.22 -5.69
C PRO A 65 14.87 -11.27 -7.23
N LEU A 66 15.69 -10.39 -7.80
CA LEU A 66 15.87 -10.15 -9.23
C LEU A 66 17.35 -9.89 -9.58
N PHE A 67 18.23 -10.84 -9.31
CA PHE A 67 19.69 -10.65 -9.38
C PHE A 67 20.24 -10.27 -10.77
N HIS A 68 19.68 -10.82 -11.86
CA HIS A 68 20.13 -10.52 -13.23
C HIS A 68 19.24 -9.50 -13.96
N PHE A 69 18.36 -8.82 -13.24
CA PHE A 69 17.52 -7.77 -13.80
C PHE A 69 18.18 -6.42 -13.50
N LEU A 70 18.61 -5.70 -14.53
CA LEU A 70 19.27 -4.39 -14.38
C LEU A 70 20.41 -4.37 -13.33
N PRO A 71 21.48 -5.17 -13.50
CA PRO A 71 22.56 -5.26 -12.51
C PRO A 71 23.23 -3.91 -12.25
N GLY A 72 23.50 -3.59 -10.99
CA GLY A 72 24.12 -2.35 -10.53
C GLY A 72 23.19 -1.14 -10.51
N GLU A 73 21.97 -1.25 -11.07
CA GLU A 73 21.01 -0.14 -11.10
C GLU A 73 20.31 0.04 -9.74
N ARG A 74 19.73 1.23 -9.55
CA ARG A 74 19.01 1.59 -8.32
C ARG A 74 17.50 1.50 -8.49
N ALA A 75 16.84 1.10 -7.41
CA ALA A 75 15.39 1.02 -7.28
C ALA A 75 14.89 1.93 -6.15
N LEU A 76 13.91 2.79 -6.46
CA LEU A 76 13.13 3.45 -5.42
C LEU A 76 12.12 2.46 -4.86
N SER A 77 12.27 2.08 -3.61
CA SER A 77 11.39 1.15 -2.90
C SER A 77 10.41 1.90 -2.03
N ILE A 78 9.13 1.57 -2.10
CA ILE A 78 8.07 2.26 -1.35
C ILE A 78 7.09 1.28 -0.73
N ALA A 79 6.63 1.61 0.47
CA ALA A 79 5.61 0.86 1.20
C ALA A 79 4.68 1.78 1.97
N THR A 80 3.43 1.34 2.14
CA THR A 80 2.53 1.88 3.16
C THR A 80 2.36 0.87 4.30
N VAL A 81 1.80 1.32 5.40
CA VAL A 81 1.28 0.44 6.46
C VAL A 81 0.16 -0.47 5.92
N GLY A 82 -0.05 -1.61 6.57
CA GLY A 82 -1.11 -2.58 6.30
C GLY A 82 -0.75 -3.64 5.27
N CYS A 83 -1.37 -4.82 5.37
CA CYS A 83 -1.12 -5.97 4.50
C CYS A 83 -2.30 -6.94 4.53
N ASN A 84 -2.62 -7.57 3.41
CA ASN A 84 -3.67 -8.60 3.34
C ASN A 84 -3.17 -10.02 3.70
N PHE A 85 -1.87 -10.18 3.95
CA PHE A 85 -1.25 -11.39 4.47
C PHE A 85 -0.89 -11.25 5.96
N HIS A 86 -0.87 -12.38 6.66
CA HIS A 86 -0.45 -12.51 8.06
C HIS A 86 0.66 -13.55 8.17
N CYS A 87 1.77 -13.31 7.47
CA CYS A 87 2.88 -14.25 7.44
C CYS A 87 3.49 -14.40 8.84
N VAL A 88 3.65 -15.64 9.30
CA VAL A 88 4.19 -15.97 10.64
C VAL A 88 5.60 -15.42 10.86
N TYR A 89 6.41 -15.34 9.79
CA TYR A 89 7.80 -14.87 9.83
C TYR A 89 8.01 -13.58 9.02
N CYS A 90 7.01 -12.69 9.01
CA CYS A 90 7.14 -11.42 8.29
C CYS A 90 8.25 -10.56 8.92
N GLN A 91 9.31 -10.26 8.16
CA GLN A 91 10.36 -9.34 8.62
C GLN A 91 9.85 -7.90 8.77
N ASN A 92 8.83 -7.52 8.00
CA ASN A 92 8.21 -6.19 8.03
C ASN A 92 6.90 -6.18 8.84
N TRP A 93 6.78 -7.04 9.86
CA TRP A 93 5.53 -7.20 10.63
C TRP A 93 5.07 -5.88 11.27
N GLU A 94 6.01 -5.06 11.75
CA GLU A 94 5.73 -3.77 12.42
C GLU A 94 4.94 -2.80 11.54
N ILE A 95 5.20 -2.80 10.22
CA ILE A 95 4.45 -1.94 9.28
C ILE A 95 3.31 -2.70 8.58
N SER A 96 3.45 -4.01 8.34
CA SER A 96 2.46 -4.78 7.59
C SER A 96 1.21 -5.10 8.42
N GLN A 97 1.34 -5.22 9.74
CA GLN A 97 0.24 -5.57 10.64
C GLN A 97 -0.35 -4.36 11.37
N ALA A 98 0.35 -3.22 11.33
CA ALA A 98 -0.10 -1.99 11.95
C ALA A 98 -1.31 -1.35 11.25
N LYS A 99 -1.97 -0.45 11.97
CA LYS A 99 -3.02 0.44 11.48
C LYS A 99 -2.41 1.76 11.02
N PRO A 100 -3.11 2.51 10.14
CA PRO A 100 -2.67 3.83 9.68
C PRO A 100 -2.33 4.87 10.77
N THR A 101 -2.80 4.67 12.00
CA THR A 101 -2.57 5.58 13.14
C THR A 101 -1.41 5.16 14.03
N GLU A 102 -0.85 3.96 13.83
CA GLU A 102 0.16 3.36 14.73
C GLU A 102 1.58 3.61 14.23
N VAL A 103 1.77 3.98 12.96
CA VAL A 103 3.07 4.18 12.33
C VAL A 103 3.13 5.58 11.70
N PRO A 104 4.22 6.35 11.93
CA PRO A 104 4.39 7.64 11.29
C PRO A 104 4.52 7.48 9.76
N PHE A 105 3.96 8.43 9.02
CA PHE A 105 4.04 8.48 7.57
C PHE A 105 4.47 9.87 7.10
N SER A 106 5.05 9.93 5.91
CA SER A 106 5.26 11.20 5.19
C SER A 106 4.13 11.43 4.20
N LEU A 107 3.72 12.68 3.99
CA LEU A 107 2.78 13.01 2.91
C LEU A 107 3.57 13.15 1.60
N VAL A 108 3.45 12.17 0.70
CA VAL A 108 4.18 12.14 -0.57
C VAL A 108 3.24 11.69 -1.68
N TYR A 109 2.90 12.57 -2.61
CA TYR A 109 2.01 12.24 -3.73
C TYR A 109 2.74 11.42 -4.82
N PRO A 110 2.02 10.65 -5.66
CA PRO A 110 2.64 9.83 -6.71
C PRO A 110 3.64 10.58 -7.60
N GLU A 111 3.34 11.83 -7.95
CA GLU A 111 4.18 12.68 -8.79
C GLU A 111 5.53 12.97 -8.12
N GLU A 112 5.54 13.14 -6.79
CA GLU A 112 6.76 13.33 -6.01
C GLU A 112 7.58 12.04 -5.90
N ILE A 113 6.94 10.86 -5.93
CA ILE A 113 7.66 9.58 -6.02
C ILE A 113 8.40 9.46 -7.35
N VAL A 114 7.73 9.78 -8.46
CA VAL A 114 8.35 9.79 -9.79
C VAL A 114 9.49 10.81 -9.86
N LYS A 115 9.28 12.01 -9.31
CA LYS A 115 10.32 13.05 -9.24
C LYS A 115 11.53 12.59 -8.41
N LYS A 116 11.30 12.00 -7.23
CA LYS A 116 12.38 11.42 -6.40
C LYS A 116 13.12 10.31 -7.13
N ALA A 117 12.43 9.42 -7.83
CA ALA A 117 13.08 8.36 -8.61
C ALA A 117 14.01 8.94 -9.68
N LYS A 118 13.57 9.98 -10.40
CA LYS A 118 14.40 10.68 -11.40
C LYS A 118 15.61 11.38 -10.77
N ILE A 119 15.41 12.11 -9.67
CA ILE A 119 16.50 12.83 -8.96
C ILE A 119 17.58 11.87 -8.44
N HIS A 120 17.18 10.69 -7.97
CA HIS A 120 18.09 9.68 -7.44
C HIS A 120 18.54 8.65 -8.48
N GLU A 121 18.30 8.92 -9.76
CA GLU A 121 18.72 8.08 -10.89
C GLU A 121 18.26 6.61 -10.77
N CYS A 122 17.09 6.40 -10.17
CA CYS A 122 16.50 5.07 -10.05
C CYS A 122 15.84 4.67 -11.37
N LYS A 123 16.25 3.53 -11.93
CA LYS A 123 15.66 2.99 -13.17
C LYS A 123 14.25 2.43 -12.95
N ILE A 124 13.97 1.98 -11.73
CA ILE A 124 12.71 1.34 -11.38
C ILE A 124 12.13 1.87 -10.07
N ILE A 125 10.80 1.77 -9.95
CA ILE A 125 10.06 1.96 -8.72
C ILE A 125 9.53 0.59 -8.29
N SER A 126 9.83 0.19 -7.06
CA SER A 126 9.46 -1.08 -6.46
C SER A 126 8.46 -0.85 -5.33
N TYR A 127 7.23 -1.31 -5.52
CA TYR A 127 6.23 -1.36 -4.46
C TYR A 127 6.45 -2.63 -3.64
N THR A 128 6.81 -2.49 -2.36
CA THR A 128 7.37 -3.60 -1.57
C THR A 128 7.14 -3.43 -0.06
N TYR A 129 7.84 -4.23 0.76
CA TYR A 129 7.84 -4.34 2.23
C TYR A 129 6.51 -4.78 2.86
N THR A 130 5.40 -4.20 2.42
CA THR A 130 4.04 -4.68 2.64
C THR A 130 3.46 -5.22 1.33
N GLU A 131 2.28 -5.84 1.40
CA GLU A 131 1.66 -6.34 0.17
C GLU A 131 1.13 -5.17 -0.68
N PRO A 132 1.59 -5.00 -1.94
CA PRO A 132 1.29 -3.79 -2.73
C PRO A 132 -0.16 -3.54 -3.11
N THR A 133 -0.96 -4.60 -3.31
CA THR A 133 -2.38 -4.45 -3.68
C THR A 133 -3.15 -3.63 -2.66
N VAL A 134 -2.77 -3.64 -1.38
CA VAL A 134 -3.52 -2.92 -0.34
C VAL A 134 -3.45 -1.40 -0.49
N PHE A 135 -2.49 -0.84 -1.24
CA PHE A 135 -2.37 0.58 -1.54
C PHE A 135 -2.45 0.89 -3.05
N TYR A 136 -3.18 0.05 -3.81
CA TYR A 136 -3.34 0.14 -5.26
C TYR A 136 -3.54 1.55 -5.84
N GLU A 137 -4.44 2.36 -5.27
CA GLU A 137 -4.71 3.70 -5.81
C GLU A 137 -3.53 4.65 -5.71
N TYR A 138 -2.53 4.35 -4.87
CA TYR A 138 -1.29 5.12 -4.76
C TYR A 138 -0.26 4.76 -5.85
N MET A 139 -0.45 3.62 -6.53
CA MET A 139 0.42 3.16 -7.62
C MET A 139 -0.01 3.65 -9.00
N LEU A 140 -1.24 4.15 -9.13
CA LEU A 140 -1.78 4.76 -10.35
C LEU A 140 -1.36 6.22 -10.47
#